data_AF-A0A968HU92-F1
#
_entry.id   AF-A0A968HU92-F1
#
_cell.length_a   1.000
_cell.length_b   1.000
_cell.length_c   1.000
_cell.angle_alpha   90.00
_cell.angle_beta   90.00
_cell.angle_gamma   90.00
#
_symmetry.space_group_name_H-M   'P 1'
#
loop_
_entity.id
_entity.type
_entity.pdbx_description
1 polymer ?
#
loop_
_entity_poly.entity_id
_entity_poly.type
_entity_poly.pdbx_seq_one_letter_code
_entity_poly.pdbx_strand_id
1 'polypeptide(L)'
;MVRLSSYFSRRQTPQSEPASPKQERNHAGGYSFVLSDRARLDRFLILGSEGGSYYATERALTVENANSALTCLQKDGVGVVRKVLAISDAGRAPKNDQAIFVLALAAGLGDETTRRAALDAIPQVCRTGTHLFQFVEMVQSVRGWGRGLRRGIANWYQGHEARSLAYQLVKYRQRDGWTHTDTLR
;
A
#
# COMPACT_ATOMS: atom_id res chain seq x y z
N MET A 1 -36.87 4.81 -43.54
CA MET A 1 -37.12 3.55 -42.80
C MET A 1 -36.24 3.54 -41.56
N VAL A 2 -36.82 3.44 -40.35
CA VAL A 2 -36.04 3.45 -39.10
C VAL A 2 -35.43 2.06 -38.86
N ARG A 3 -34.12 1.99 -38.59
CA ARG A 3 -33.40 0.72 -38.31
C ARG A 3 -33.45 0.37 -36.83
N LEU A 4 -34.59 -0.15 -36.35
CA LEU A 4 -34.78 -0.48 -34.93
C LEU A 4 -33.74 -1.49 -34.40
N SER A 5 -33.29 -2.43 -35.22
CA SER A 5 -32.29 -3.43 -34.86
C SER A 5 -30.87 -2.88 -34.66
N SER A 6 -30.54 -1.69 -35.16
CA SER A 6 -29.27 -1.02 -34.82
C SER A 6 -29.32 -0.32 -33.46
N TYR A 7 -30.53 -0.04 -32.94
CA TYR A 7 -30.72 0.58 -31.63
C TYR A 7 -30.96 -0.44 -30.52
N PHE A 8 -31.45 -1.65 -30.86
CA PHE A 8 -31.68 -2.71 -29.88
C PHE A 8 -31.22 -4.08 -30.43
N SER A 9 -30.02 -4.49 -30.01
CA SER A 9 -29.41 -5.78 -30.38
C SER A 9 -28.84 -6.48 -29.15
N ARG A 10 -29.18 -7.76 -28.97
CA ARG A 10 -28.58 -8.62 -27.92
C ARG A 10 -27.36 -9.41 -28.41
N ARG A 11 -26.97 -9.25 -29.69
CA ARG A 11 -25.78 -9.92 -30.26
C ARG A 11 -24.49 -9.15 -30.00
N GLN A 12 -24.60 -7.84 -29.80
CA GLN A 12 -23.47 -6.96 -29.55
C GLN A 12 -23.94 -5.82 -28.63
N THR A 13 -23.27 -5.64 -27.50
CA THR A 13 -23.52 -4.52 -26.58
C THR A 13 -22.42 -3.47 -26.77
N PRO A 14 -22.75 -2.22 -27.14
CA PRO A 14 -21.78 -1.13 -27.20
C PRO A 14 -21.11 -0.90 -25.83
N GLN A 15 -19.85 -0.46 -25.80
CA GLN A 15 -19.14 -0.22 -24.54
C GLN A 15 -19.76 0.89 -23.69
N SER A 16 -20.59 1.75 -24.28
CA SER A 16 -21.40 2.77 -23.59
C SER A 16 -22.58 2.21 -22.80
N GLU A 17 -22.83 0.90 -22.88
CA GLU A 17 -23.88 0.18 -22.17
C GLU A 17 -23.28 -1.02 -21.41
N PRO A 18 -23.83 -1.41 -20.24
CA PRO A 18 -23.35 -2.57 -19.51
C PRO A 18 -23.76 -3.86 -20.24
N ALA A 19 -22.78 -4.70 -20.59
CA ALA A 19 -23.01 -6.04 -21.12
C ALA A 19 -23.37 -7.06 -20.03
N SER A 20 -23.12 -6.71 -18.75
CA SER A 20 -23.47 -7.51 -17.58
C SER A 20 -23.85 -6.60 -16.41
N PRO A 21 -24.79 -7.02 -15.53
CA PRO A 21 -25.08 -6.29 -14.30
C PRO A 21 -23.88 -6.14 -13.34
N LYS A 22 -22.81 -6.91 -13.54
CA LYS A 22 -21.58 -6.86 -12.75
C LYS A 22 -20.56 -5.82 -13.25
N GLN A 23 -20.87 -5.12 -14.34
CA GLN A 23 -20.01 -4.06 -14.86
C GLN A 23 -20.42 -2.71 -14.28
N GLU A 24 -19.42 -1.87 -14.03
CA GLU A 24 -19.60 -0.49 -13.59
C GLU A 24 -18.98 0.46 -14.62
N ARG A 25 -19.46 1.71 -14.59
CA ARG A 25 -18.95 2.75 -15.48
C ARG A 25 -17.54 3.15 -15.06
N ASN A 26 -16.60 3.09 -15.99
CA ASN A 26 -15.20 3.49 -15.79
C ASN A 26 -14.98 4.97 -16.11
N HIS A 27 -13.78 5.47 -15.83
CA HIS A 27 -13.43 6.88 -16.04
C HIS A 27 -13.41 7.31 -17.51
N ALA A 28 -13.29 6.38 -18.47
CA ALA A 28 -13.41 6.68 -19.90
C ALA A 28 -14.87 6.76 -20.38
N GLY A 29 -15.85 6.54 -19.47
CA GLY A 29 -17.28 6.67 -19.73
C GLY A 29 -17.97 5.39 -20.22
N GLY A 30 -17.22 4.32 -20.49
CA GLY A 30 -17.74 2.99 -20.84
C GLY A 30 -17.87 2.06 -19.63
N TYR A 31 -18.27 0.80 -19.85
CA TYR A 31 -18.50 -0.18 -18.78
C TYR A 31 -17.41 -1.26 -18.73
N SER A 32 -16.95 -1.61 -17.54
CA SER A 32 -15.95 -2.66 -17.29
C SER A 32 -16.19 -3.37 -15.97
N PHE A 33 -15.59 -4.56 -15.80
CA PHE A 33 -15.65 -5.27 -14.53
C PHE A 33 -14.76 -4.59 -13.48
N VAL A 34 -15.27 -4.55 -12.24
CA VAL A 34 -14.54 -4.01 -11.09
C VAL A 34 -13.53 -5.04 -10.60
N LEU A 35 -12.32 -4.59 -10.29
CA LEU A 35 -11.33 -5.46 -9.67
C LEU A 35 -11.73 -5.80 -8.23
N SER A 36 -11.44 -7.03 -7.82
CA SER A 36 -11.47 -7.38 -6.40
C SER A 36 -10.49 -6.52 -5.59
N ASP A 37 -10.79 -6.30 -4.32
CA ASP A 37 -9.91 -5.54 -3.40
C ASP A 37 -8.48 -6.09 -3.39
N ARG A 38 -8.34 -7.43 -3.45
CA ARG A 38 -7.04 -8.10 -3.49
C ARG A 38 -6.28 -7.82 -4.77
N ALA A 39 -6.96 -7.85 -5.92
CA ALA A 39 -6.32 -7.51 -7.20
C ALA A 39 -5.94 -6.02 -7.27
N ARG A 40 -6.75 -5.15 -6.67
CA ARG A 40 -6.45 -3.72 -6.55
C ARG A 40 -5.26 -3.47 -5.61
N LEU A 41 -5.18 -4.16 -4.47
CA LEU A 41 -4.02 -4.14 -3.58
C LEU A 41 -2.74 -4.60 -4.30
N ASP A 42 -2.80 -5.70 -5.05
CA ASP A 42 -1.65 -6.21 -5.81
C ASP A 42 -1.17 -5.17 -6.84
N ARG A 43 -2.10 -4.50 -7.53
CA ARG A 43 -1.76 -3.42 -8.44
C ARG A 43 -1.12 -2.24 -7.70
N PHE A 44 -1.69 -1.82 -6.57
CA PHE A 44 -1.17 -0.71 -5.80
C PHE A 44 0.24 -0.98 -5.29
N LEU A 45 0.52 -2.19 -4.77
CA LEU A 45 1.85 -2.56 -4.28
C LEU A 45 2.94 -2.55 -5.36
N ILE A 46 2.57 -2.67 -6.64
CA ILE A 46 3.51 -2.68 -7.77
C ILE A 46 3.61 -1.33 -8.47
N LEU A 47 2.48 -0.68 -8.75
CA LEU A 47 2.42 0.55 -9.55
C LEU A 47 2.36 1.83 -8.72
N GLY A 48 1.87 1.75 -7.48
CA GLY A 48 1.57 2.93 -6.68
C GLY A 48 0.48 3.81 -7.26
N SER A 49 0.52 5.10 -6.88
CA SER A 49 -0.44 6.13 -7.26
C SER A 49 0.21 7.46 -7.63
N GLU A 50 1.55 7.56 -7.56
CA GLU A 50 2.32 8.77 -7.87
C GLU A 50 2.06 9.26 -9.29
N GLY A 51 1.84 10.57 -9.45
CA GLY A 51 1.49 11.18 -10.72
C GLY A 51 0.04 10.89 -11.18
N GLY A 52 -0.69 10.05 -10.46
CA GLY A 52 -2.04 9.65 -10.81
C GLY A 52 -2.09 8.73 -12.04
N SER A 53 -3.17 8.87 -12.81
CA SER A 53 -3.31 8.29 -14.14
C SER A 53 -3.85 9.35 -15.09
N TYR A 54 -3.95 9.03 -16.37
CA TYR A 54 -4.60 9.92 -17.34
C TYR A 54 -6.02 10.36 -16.92
N TYR A 55 -6.73 9.52 -16.15
CA TYR A 55 -8.13 9.74 -15.79
C TYR A 55 -8.39 10.07 -14.32
N ALA A 56 -7.37 10.01 -13.46
CA ALA A 56 -7.55 10.17 -12.01
C ALA A 56 -6.32 10.82 -11.38
N THR A 57 -6.54 11.71 -10.43
CA THR A 57 -5.45 12.39 -9.71
C THR A 57 -4.74 11.43 -8.76
N GLU A 58 -3.49 11.74 -8.44
CA GLU A 58 -2.70 11.01 -7.43
C GLU A 58 -3.47 10.86 -6.11
N ARG A 59 -4.05 11.95 -5.59
CA ARG A 59 -4.84 11.93 -4.35
C ARG A 59 -6.01 10.96 -4.43
N ALA A 60 -6.78 11.00 -5.52
CA ALA A 60 -7.94 10.11 -5.68
C ALA A 60 -7.51 8.64 -5.68
N LEU A 61 -6.47 8.30 -6.46
CA LEU A 61 -5.94 6.94 -6.50
C LEU A 61 -5.36 6.49 -5.16
N THR A 62 -4.65 7.36 -4.43
CA THR A 62 -4.10 7.03 -3.11
C THR A 62 -5.20 6.71 -2.12
N VAL A 63 -6.26 7.52 -2.06
CA VAL A 63 -7.40 7.27 -1.14
C VAL A 63 -8.13 5.99 -1.51
N GLU A 64 -8.41 5.77 -2.79
CA GLU A 64 -9.06 4.54 -3.27
C GLU A 64 -8.26 3.28 -2.93
N ASN A 65 -6.95 3.30 -3.15
CA ASN A 65 -6.08 2.17 -2.86
C ASN A 65 -5.89 1.95 -1.35
N ALA A 66 -5.84 3.02 -0.54
CA ALA A 66 -5.80 2.92 0.91
C ALA A 66 -7.07 2.23 1.45
N ASN A 67 -8.26 2.63 0.98
CA ASN A 67 -9.52 2.00 1.37
C ASN A 67 -9.60 0.53 0.95
N SER A 68 -9.09 0.20 -0.25
CA SER A 68 -8.96 -1.18 -0.71
C SER A 68 -8.01 -2.00 0.18
N ALA A 69 -6.89 -1.41 0.61
CA ALA A 69 -5.95 -2.04 1.52
C ALA A 69 -6.57 -2.29 2.90
N LEU A 70 -7.32 -1.32 3.45
CA LEU A 70 -8.05 -1.48 4.71
C LEU A 70 -9.09 -2.60 4.62
N THR A 71 -9.83 -2.68 3.52
CA THR A 71 -10.79 -3.77 3.30
C THR A 71 -10.09 -5.13 3.23
N CYS A 72 -8.91 -5.21 2.62
CA CYS A 72 -8.10 -6.44 2.63
C CYS A 72 -7.58 -6.77 4.04
N LEU A 73 -7.13 -5.78 4.80
CA LEU A 73 -6.64 -5.96 6.16
C LEU A 73 -7.72 -6.48 7.11
N GLN A 74 -8.96 -6.01 6.95
CA GLN A 74 -10.10 -6.51 7.71
C GLN A 74 -10.44 -7.97 7.38
N LYS A 75 -10.24 -8.39 6.13
CA LYS A 75 -10.54 -9.76 5.67
C LYS A 75 -9.44 -10.76 6.03
N ASP A 76 -8.18 -10.38 5.84
CA ASP A 76 -7.00 -11.23 6.08
C ASP A 76 -5.73 -10.38 6.29
N GLY A 77 -5.63 -9.74 7.46
CA GLY A 77 -4.54 -8.82 7.74
C GLY A 77 -3.15 -9.46 7.77
N VAL A 78 -3.03 -10.67 8.33
CA VAL A 78 -1.76 -11.42 8.34
C VAL A 78 -1.35 -11.82 6.92
N GLY A 79 -2.30 -12.23 6.07
CA GLY A 79 -2.03 -12.52 4.66
C GLY A 79 -1.58 -11.29 3.87
N VAL A 80 -2.16 -10.11 4.16
CA VAL A 80 -1.70 -8.84 3.58
C VAL A 80 -0.26 -8.54 3.99
N VAL A 81 0.09 -8.64 5.28
CA VAL A 81 1.47 -8.42 5.76
C VAL A 81 2.45 -9.38 5.07
N ARG A 82 2.10 -10.67 4.96
CA ARG A 82 2.93 -11.67 4.26
C ARG A 82 3.14 -11.28 2.79
N LYS A 83 2.12 -10.74 2.13
CA LYS A 83 2.23 -10.30 0.74
C LYS A 83 3.11 -9.06 0.60
N VAL A 84 2.95 -8.07 1.48
CA VAL A 84 3.81 -6.88 1.54
C VAL A 84 5.27 -7.31 1.66
N LEU A 85 5.56 -8.23 2.59
CA LEU A 85 6.89 -8.78 2.78
C LEU A 85 7.41 -9.45 1.50
N ALA A 86 6.61 -10.35 0.89
CA ALA A 86 7.01 -11.06 -0.31
C ALA A 86 7.32 -10.14 -1.50
N ILE A 87 6.58 -9.04 -1.67
CA ILE A 87 6.83 -8.06 -2.73
C ILE A 87 8.09 -7.24 -2.45
N SER A 88 8.28 -6.82 -1.19
CA SER A 88 9.43 -6.02 -0.77
C SER A 88 10.75 -6.80 -0.87
N ASP A 89 10.75 -8.04 -0.37
CA ASP A 89 11.91 -8.93 -0.34
C ASP A 89 12.35 -9.33 -1.75
N ALA A 90 11.39 -9.77 -2.58
CA ALA A 90 11.67 -10.14 -3.97
C ALA A 90 11.93 -8.94 -4.90
N GLY A 91 11.84 -7.70 -4.40
CA GLY A 91 12.08 -6.48 -5.19
C GLY A 91 11.17 -6.34 -6.42
N ARG A 92 9.92 -6.81 -6.33
CA ARG A 92 9.00 -6.87 -7.48
C ARG A 92 8.43 -5.51 -7.88
N ALA A 93 8.44 -4.55 -6.97
CA ALA A 93 7.98 -3.18 -7.20
C ALA A 93 9.19 -2.26 -7.45
N PRO A 94 9.12 -1.32 -8.42
CA PRO A 94 10.18 -0.34 -8.64
C PRO A 94 10.43 0.57 -7.43
N LYS A 95 9.40 0.84 -6.64
CA LYS A 95 9.43 1.64 -5.42
C LYS A 95 8.91 0.81 -4.25
N ASN A 96 9.50 0.98 -3.07
CA ASN A 96 9.11 0.23 -1.87
C ASN A 96 8.10 1.01 -0.99
N ASP A 97 7.83 2.26 -1.34
CA ASP A 97 6.99 3.21 -0.62
C ASP A 97 5.57 2.65 -0.39
N GLN A 98 5.01 1.94 -1.38
CA GLN A 98 3.68 1.35 -1.29
C GLN A 98 3.64 0.18 -0.29
N ALA A 99 4.69 -0.64 -0.27
CA ALA A 99 4.83 -1.72 0.70
C ALA A 99 4.95 -1.17 2.12
N ILE A 100 5.74 -0.11 2.30
CA ILE A 100 5.91 0.58 3.58
C ILE A 100 4.59 1.22 4.04
N PHE A 101 3.85 1.86 3.14
CA PHE A 101 2.56 2.47 3.45
C PHE A 101 1.53 1.43 3.90
N VAL A 102 1.39 0.32 3.19
CA VAL A 102 0.46 -0.76 3.60
C VAL A 102 0.90 -1.40 4.91
N LEU A 103 2.21 -1.54 5.16
CA LEU A 103 2.73 -2.01 6.44
C LEU A 103 2.36 -1.05 7.60
N ALA A 104 2.44 0.26 7.37
CA ALA A 104 2.04 1.27 8.34
C ALA A 104 0.53 1.21 8.65
N LEU A 105 -0.32 1.05 7.64
CA LEU A 105 -1.76 0.82 7.82
C LEU A 105 -2.02 -0.45 8.65
N ALA A 106 -1.33 -1.55 8.35
CA ALA A 106 -1.45 -2.80 9.09
C ALA A 106 -1.02 -2.65 10.56
N ALA A 107 0.07 -1.91 10.81
CA ALA A 107 0.58 -1.64 12.15
C ALA A 107 -0.30 -0.67 12.97
N GLY A 108 -1.03 0.22 12.32
CA GLY A 108 -1.94 1.20 12.95
C GLY A 108 -3.35 0.69 13.17
N LEU A 109 -3.95 0.14 12.13
CA LEU A 109 -5.39 -0.07 12.01
C LEU A 109 -5.80 -1.55 11.94
N GLY A 110 -4.83 -2.47 11.86
CA GLY A 110 -5.11 -3.91 11.92
C GLY A 110 -5.56 -4.39 13.30
N ASP A 111 -6.08 -5.62 13.36
CA ASP A 111 -6.31 -6.30 14.63
C ASP A 111 -5.00 -6.60 15.39
N GLU A 112 -5.06 -7.15 16.59
CA GLU A 112 -3.86 -7.41 17.40
C GLU A 112 -2.85 -8.31 16.68
N THR A 113 -3.32 -9.39 16.04
CA THR A 113 -2.48 -10.34 15.30
C THR A 113 -1.80 -9.69 14.11
N THR A 114 -2.52 -8.86 13.35
CA THR A 114 -2.03 -8.14 12.18
C THR A 114 -1.04 -7.06 12.59
N ARG A 115 -1.35 -6.29 13.64
CA ARG A 115 -0.44 -5.27 14.15
C ARG A 115 0.87 -5.87 14.62
N ARG A 116 0.82 -7.01 15.33
CA ARG A 116 2.03 -7.73 15.73
C ARG A 116 2.84 -8.18 14.51
N ALA A 117 2.20 -8.85 13.54
CA ALA A 117 2.86 -9.29 12.33
C ALA A 117 3.50 -8.13 11.54
N ALA A 118 2.81 -7.01 11.43
CA ALA A 118 3.32 -5.82 10.73
C ALA A 118 4.54 -5.21 11.44
N LEU A 119 4.49 -5.09 12.77
CA LEU A 119 5.60 -4.57 13.57
C LEU A 119 6.83 -5.49 13.52
N ASP A 120 6.62 -6.81 13.55
CA ASP A 120 7.69 -7.80 13.46
C ASP A 120 8.34 -7.82 12.06
N ALA A 121 7.60 -7.44 11.01
CA ALA A 121 8.09 -7.36 9.63
C ALA A 121 8.87 -6.05 9.30
N ILE A 122 8.90 -5.06 10.21
CA ILE A 122 9.59 -3.77 9.98
C ILE A 122 11.04 -3.96 9.50
N PRO A 123 11.90 -4.78 10.14
CA PRO A 123 13.30 -4.91 9.73
C PRO A 123 13.48 -5.44 8.30
N GLN A 124 12.57 -6.30 7.84
CA GLN A 124 12.66 -6.93 6.52
C GLN A 124 12.12 -6.01 5.42
N VAL A 125 11.01 -5.31 5.65
CA VAL A 125 10.43 -4.38 4.67
C VAL A 125 11.23 -3.08 4.63
N CYS A 126 11.60 -2.54 5.79
CA CYS A 126 12.29 -1.26 5.91
C CYS A 126 13.81 -1.43 5.83
N ARG A 127 14.35 -1.89 4.70
CA ARG A 127 15.78 -2.27 4.57
C ARG A 127 16.84 -1.18 4.81
N THR A 128 16.46 0.10 4.91
CA THR A 128 17.39 1.23 5.05
C THR A 128 16.83 2.29 6.00
N GLY A 129 17.68 3.23 6.45
CA GLY A 129 17.25 4.38 7.25
C GLY A 129 16.19 5.22 6.54
N THR A 130 16.26 5.37 5.21
CA THR A 130 15.20 6.02 4.42
C THR A 130 13.87 5.30 4.58
N HIS A 131 13.85 3.97 4.43
CA HIS A 131 12.60 3.22 4.57
C HIS A 131 12.04 3.27 6.00
N LEU A 132 12.92 3.25 7.01
CA LEU A 132 12.50 3.39 8.41
C LEU A 132 11.80 4.74 8.62
N PHE A 133 12.39 5.83 8.14
CA PHE A 133 11.81 7.17 8.32
C PHE A 133 10.51 7.34 7.53
N GLN A 134 10.42 6.79 6.31
CA GLN A 134 9.16 6.73 5.57
C GLN A 134 8.08 5.96 6.35
N PHE A 135 8.42 4.82 6.95
CA PHE A 135 7.50 4.07 7.79
C PHE A 135 7.02 4.89 8.99
N VAL A 136 7.96 5.58 9.68
CA VAL A 136 7.65 6.40 10.84
C VAL A 136 6.71 7.55 10.48
N GLU A 137 6.98 8.25 9.37
CA GLU A 137 6.13 9.32 8.85
C GLU A 137 4.72 8.83 8.50
N MET A 138 4.61 7.67 7.86
CA MET A 138 3.32 7.11 7.50
C MET A 138 2.55 6.59 8.71
N VAL A 139 3.22 5.89 9.63
CA VAL A 139 2.55 5.21 10.75
C VAL A 139 2.05 6.19 11.81
N GLN A 140 2.70 7.36 11.98
CA GLN A 140 2.23 8.38 12.92
C GLN A 140 0.88 8.97 12.52
N SER A 141 0.55 8.97 11.22
CA SER A 141 -0.73 9.48 10.72
C SER A 141 -1.91 8.58 11.10
N VAL A 142 -1.65 7.32 11.49
CA VAL A 142 -2.68 6.32 11.79
C VAL A 142 -2.65 5.77 13.22
N ARG A 143 -1.60 6.04 14.01
CA ARG A 143 -1.50 5.61 15.41
C ARG A 143 -0.48 6.43 16.23
N GLY A 144 -0.59 6.35 17.55
CA GLY A 144 0.41 6.87 18.49
C GLY A 144 1.56 5.90 18.83
N TRP A 145 2.55 6.42 19.58
CA TRP A 145 3.81 5.77 19.99
C TRP A 145 3.67 4.84 21.21
N GLY A 146 2.88 3.78 21.06
CA GLY A 146 2.74 2.73 22.07
C GLY A 146 3.99 1.84 22.22
N ARG A 147 4.00 0.99 23.25
CA ARG A 147 5.10 0.02 23.51
C ARG A 147 5.41 -0.86 22.31
N GLY A 148 4.38 -1.30 21.58
CA GLY A 148 4.55 -2.14 20.39
C GLY A 148 5.33 -1.45 19.27
N LEU A 149 4.96 -0.21 18.92
CA LEU A 149 5.66 0.56 17.88
C LEU A 149 7.11 0.84 18.28
N ARG A 150 7.32 1.32 19.52
CA ARG A 150 8.68 1.55 20.05
C ARG A 150 9.55 0.31 20.00
N ARG A 151 9.00 -0.86 20.34
CA ARG A 151 9.71 -2.14 20.22
C ARG A 151 10.01 -2.50 18.77
N GLY A 152 9.06 -2.35 17.85
CA GLY A 152 9.27 -2.62 16.43
C GLY A 152 10.39 -1.76 15.82
N ILE A 153 10.40 -0.47 16.15
CA ILE A 153 11.48 0.46 15.76
C ILE A 153 12.80 0.07 16.42
N ALA A 154 12.82 -0.24 17.71
CA ALA A 154 14.02 -0.69 18.40
C ALA A 154 14.61 -1.98 17.79
N ASN A 155 13.75 -2.93 17.40
CA ASN A 155 14.16 -4.16 16.74
C ASN A 155 14.82 -3.89 15.38
N TRP A 156 14.43 -2.84 14.66
CA TRP A 156 15.10 -2.42 13.44
C TRP A 156 16.56 -2.06 13.70
N TYR A 157 16.82 -1.26 14.74
CA TYR A 157 18.19 -0.89 15.14
C TYR A 157 19.00 -2.10 15.62
N GLN A 158 18.39 -2.94 16.48
CA GLN A 158 19.04 -4.11 17.06
C GLN A 158 19.30 -5.23 16.05
N GLY A 159 18.54 -5.27 14.95
CA GLY A 159 18.70 -6.27 13.89
C GLY A 159 19.90 -6.05 12.98
N HIS A 160 20.62 -4.93 13.12
CA HIS A 160 21.81 -4.63 12.32
C HIS A 160 23.09 -4.92 13.10
N GLU A 161 24.10 -5.50 12.42
CA GLU A 161 25.47 -5.51 12.94
C GLU A 161 26.00 -4.08 13.10
N ALA A 162 26.86 -3.86 14.10
CA ALA A 162 27.35 -2.53 14.47
C ALA A 162 27.90 -1.72 13.29
N ARG A 163 28.66 -2.35 12.38
CA ARG A 163 29.20 -1.68 11.18
C ARG A 163 28.11 -1.31 10.18
N SER A 164 27.16 -2.20 9.94
CA SER A 164 26.03 -1.94 9.04
C SER A 164 25.14 -0.83 9.59
N LEU A 165 24.89 -0.86 10.90
CA LEU A 165 24.16 0.21 11.58
C LEU A 165 24.89 1.55 11.46
N ALA A 166 26.19 1.59 11.73
CA ALA A 166 26.98 2.82 11.58
C ALA A 166 26.88 3.41 10.16
N TYR A 167 26.89 2.57 9.12
CA TYR A 167 26.65 3.03 7.76
C TYR A 167 25.26 3.65 7.60
N GLN A 168 24.21 3.01 8.12
CA GLN A 168 22.85 3.57 8.07
C GLN A 168 22.80 4.94 8.74
N LEU A 169 23.36 5.06 9.96
CA LEU A 169 23.35 6.29 10.76
C LEU A 169 24.11 7.45 10.10
N VAL A 170 25.21 7.16 9.41
CA VAL A 170 26.04 8.19 8.75
C VAL A 170 25.50 8.56 7.36
N LYS A 171 25.02 7.58 6.57
CA LYS A 171 24.50 7.85 5.23
C LYS A 171 23.10 8.45 5.24
N TYR A 172 22.23 7.93 6.09
CA TYR A 172 20.82 8.30 6.17
C TYR A 172 20.54 9.11 7.43
N ARG A 173 21.33 10.17 7.69
CA ARG A 173 21.19 10.99 8.91
C ARG A 173 19.78 11.54 9.13
N GLN A 174 19.11 11.90 8.03
CA GLN A 174 17.73 12.38 8.01
C GLN A 174 17.03 12.07 6.68
N ARG A 175 15.73 11.78 6.70
CA ARG A 175 14.82 11.79 5.53
C ARG A 175 13.42 12.15 5.98
N ASP A 176 12.65 12.79 5.11
CA ASP A 176 11.24 13.12 5.35
C ASP A 176 10.98 13.83 6.69
N GLY A 177 11.93 14.68 7.13
CA GLY A 177 11.84 15.39 8.40
C GLY A 177 12.22 14.60 9.66
N TRP A 178 12.55 13.31 9.53
CA TRP A 178 12.95 12.44 10.63
C TRP A 178 14.45 12.24 10.72
N THR A 179 14.96 12.16 11.95
CA THR A 179 16.32 11.73 12.26
C THR A 179 16.34 10.45 13.10
N HIS A 180 17.50 9.80 13.18
CA HIS A 180 17.66 8.64 14.07
C HIS A 180 17.40 9.01 15.54
N THR A 181 17.80 10.20 15.97
CA THR A 181 17.56 10.72 17.31
C THR A 181 16.07 10.80 17.62
N ASP A 182 15.25 11.26 16.69
CA ASP A 182 13.80 11.39 16.90
C ASP A 182 13.15 10.03 17.11
N THR A 183 13.61 9.01 16.38
CA THR A 183 13.06 7.64 16.51
C THR A 183 13.57 6.85 17.73
N LEU A 184 14.66 7.29 18.35
CA LEU A 184 15.29 6.65 19.50
C LEU A 184 14.88 7.27 20.85
N ARG A 185 14.30 8.47 20.84
CA ARG A 185 13.75 9.15 22.03
C ARG A 185 12.41 8.56 22.44
#